data_AF-A0A560SQX0-F1
#
_entry.id   AF-A0A560SQX0-F1
#
_cell.length_a   1.000
_cell.length_b   1.000
_cell.length_c   1.000
_cell.angle_alpha   90.00
_cell.angle_beta   90.00
_cell.angle_gamma   90.00
#
_symmetry.space_group_name_H-M   'P 1'
#
loop_
_entity.id
_entity.type
_entity.pdbx_description
1 polymer ?
#
loop_
_entity_poly.entity_id
_entity_poly.type
_entity_poly.pdbx_seq_one_letter_code
_entity_poly.pdbx_strand_id
1 'polypeptide(L)'
;MGSSAYGVFHLHQEAPGFPYDAIYVGPRYDTPTHSGIGYYRLLHQGEHAPLDNIAFIARNEQLVSKAHVDIERWTGTALGEQPIPVSRTSSGQWQLHAPLFDGPLEPLIGRAFPTMTSKSREFALARVIELADASRSVTASHLLNLRATLDDWLTPNPVRLGQTDDLLKLLRPTERRGANLLIGYEGKAPGFTRVDFRPDVTLEPRLRTESKQLAPQRSTAQQAAVKAVLEGQGFSLHEWQVRRGTIRPNELIATHPRSNHLYYMTYQWLERGAIQLKTKLSDKWLNTAIQSHKDSVLAATVQGALDEQRLVRIVTGVQWPSLGNVPPTVYFVKVNPL
;
A
#
# COMPACT_ATOMS: atom_id res chain seq x y z
N MET A 1 20.49 33.19 16.10
CA MET A 1 19.83 34.20 15.26
C MET A 1 20.13 33.81 13.81
N GLY A 2 19.20 33.09 13.17
CA GLY A 2 19.44 32.42 11.89
C GLY A 2 19.03 33.27 10.70
N SER A 3 19.91 33.36 9.72
CA SER A 3 19.76 34.05 8.43
C SER A 3 18.38 33.82 7.79
N SER A 4 17.62 34.88 7.55
CA SER A 4 16.43 34.81 6.68
C SER A 4 16.89 34.56 5.25
N ALA A 5 16.52 33.41 4.69
CA ALA A 5 16.62 33.23 3.25
C ALA A 5 15.70 34.27 2.59
N TYR A 6 16.25 35.13 1.73
CA TYR A 6 15.54 36.26 1.11
C TYR A 6 14.12 35.87 0.65
N GLY A 7 13.09 36.44 1.27
CA GLY A 7 11.68 36.27 0.89
C GLY A 7 10.90 35.16 1.62
N VAL A 8 11.43 34.58 2.70
CA VAL A 8 10.67 33.71 3.63
C VAL A 8 10.38 34.47 4.93
N PHE A 9 9.12 34.48 5.33
CA PHE A 9 8.61 35.12 6.55
C PHE A 9 8.20 34.04 7.55
N HIS A 10 8.82 34.03 8.72
CA HIS A 10 8.42 33.15 9.81
C HIS A 10 7.29 33.79 10.61
N LEU A 11 6.11 33.17 10.62
CA LEU A 11 4.91 33.69 11.28
C LEU A 11 4.64 32.88 12.55
N HIS A 12 4.69 33.56 13.70
CA HIS A 12 4.26 33.00 14.98
C HIS A 12 2.74 33.07 15.09
N GLN A 13 2.11 31.98 15.52
CA GLN A 13 0.67 31.93 15.76
C GLN A 13 0.42 31.60 17.24
N GLU A 14 -0.51 32.32 17.88
CA GLU A 14 -0.95 31.98 19.23
C GLU A 14 -1.69 30.63 19.23
N ALA A 15 -1.58 29.87 20.33
CA ALA A 15 -2.25 28.58 20.46
C ALA A 15 -3.76 28.73 20.21
N PRO A 16 -4.40 27.85 19.41
CA PRO A 16 -3.96 26.51 19.05
C PRO A 16 -3.18 26.39 17.71
N GLY A 17 -2.69 27.49 17.14
CA GLY A 17 -1.89 27.48 15.91
C GLY A 17 -0.43 27.03 16.12
N PHE A 18 0.19 26.50 15.07
CA PHE A 18 1.63 26.25 15.03
C PHE A 18 2.30 27.34 14.18
N PRO A 19 3.54 27.76 14.52
CA PRO A 19 4.29 28.69 13.68
C PRO A 19 4.48 28.08 12.29
N TYR A 20 4.44 28.93 11.26
CA TYR A 20 4.58 28.50 9.88
C TYR A 20 5.40 29.51 9.08
N ASP A 21 6.02 29.03 8.01
CA ASP A 21 6.73 29.88 7.07
C ASP A 21 5.80 30.32 5.95
N ALA A 22 5.99 31.54 5.46
CA ALA A 22 5.25 32.09 4.34
C ALA A 22 6.21 32.74 3.33
N ILE A 23 5.83 32.75 2.06
CA ILE A 23 6.53 33.49 1.01
C ILE A 23 5.57 34.44 0.32
N TYR A 24 6.10 35.54 -0.20
CA TYR A 24 5.33 36.44 -1.06
C TYR A 24 5.60 36.11 -2.53
N VAL A 25 4.53 35.85 -3.28
CA VAL A 25 4.58 35.66 -4.73
C VAL A 25 4.05 36.94 -5.39
N GLY A 26 4.94 37.62 -6.12
CA GLY A 26 4.66 38.91 -6.73
C GLY A 26 3.98 38.85 -8.12
N PRO A 27 3.62 40.02 -8.69
CA PRO A 27 2.90 40.17 -9.97
C PRO A 27 3.51 39.51 -11.21
N ARG A 28 4.78 39.11 -11.15
CA ARG A 28 5.48 38.52 -12.30
C ARG A 28 5.19 37.03 -12.51
N TYR A 29 4.46 36.39 -11.59
CA TYR A 29 4.20 34.95 -11.60
C TYR A 29 2.74 34.60 -11.90
N ASP A 30 2.00 35.54 -12.50
CA ASP A 30 0.62 35.32 -12.92
C ASP A 30 0.58 34.38 -14.14
N THR A 31 0.75 33.08 -13.89
CA THR A 31 0.40 32.03 -14.86
C THR A 31 -1.06 31.59 -14.65
N PRO A 32 -1.78 31.23 -15.72
CA PRO A 32 -3.25 31.08 -15.71
C PRO A 32 -3.82 29.98 -14.80
N THR A 33 -2.97 29.22 -14.11
CA THR A 33 -3.37 28.17 -13.17
C THR A 33 -3.11 28.62 -11.73
N HIS A 34 -3.99 29.49 -11.23
CA HIS A 34 -4.36 29.64 -9.81
C HIS A 34 -3.36 30.18 -8.77
N SER A 35 -2.31 30.93 -9.14
CA SER A 35 -1.51 31.67 -8.13
C SER A 35 -1.57 33.19 -8.35
N GLY A 36 -2.51 33.84 -7.69
CA GLY A 36 -2.56 35.30 -7.62
C GLY A 36 -1.40 35.90 -6.81
N ILE A 37 -1.25 37.21 -6.91
CA ILE A 37 -0.31 38.00 -6.10
C ILE A 37 -0.69 37.87 -4.62
N GLY A 38 0.25 37.48 -3.75
CA GLY A 38 -0.05 37.37 -2.32
C GLY A 38 0.93 36.56 -1.49
N TYR A 39 0.58 36.40 -0.21
CA TYR A 39 1.31 35.54 0.72
C TYR A 39 0.80 34.11 0.65
N TYR A 40 1.73 33.17 0.54
CA TYR A 40 1.48 31.75 0.53
C TYR A 40 2.19 31.09 1.69
N ARG A 41 1.56 30.07 2.27
CA ARG A 41 2.18 29.23 3.30
C ARG A 41 3.17 28.28 2.64
N LEU A 42 4.37 28.20 3.17
CA LEU A 42 5.36 27.19 2.82
C LEU A 42 5.06 25.92 3.62
N LEU A 43 4.91 24.78 2.94
CA LEU A 43 4.79 23.50 3.62
C LEU A 43 6.14 23.12 4.25
N HIS A 44 6.08 22.51 5.43
CA HIS A 44 7.26 21.89 6.01
C HIS A 44 7.83 20.83 5.05
N GLN A 45 9.16 20.71 5.00
CA GLN A 45 9.81 19.73 4.13
C GLN A 45 9.44 18.29 4.51
N GLY A 46 9.31 18.00 5.80
CA GLY A 46 9.17 16.63 6.29
C GLY A 46 10.54 15.95 6.43
N GLU A 47 10.54 14.68 6.83
CA GLU A 47 11.77 13.98 7.23
C GLU A 47 12.56 13.41 6.04
N HIS A 48 11.90 13.18 4.90
CA HIS A 48 12.47 12.41 3.79
C HIS A 48 12.15 13.04 2.42
N ALA A 49 12.20 14.38 2.32
CA ALA A 49 11.93 15.05 1.06
C ALA A 49 13.07 14.71 0.08
N PRO A 50 12.80 14.07 -1.08
CA PRO A 50 13.84 13.57 -1.96
C PRO A 50 14.59 14.69 -2.72
N LEU A 51 14.20 15.96 -2.57
CA LEU A 51 14.67 17.07 -3.40
C LEU A 51 14.99 18.31 -2.54
N ASP A 52 16.28 18.59 -2.35
CA ASP A 52 16.76 19.70 -1.51
C ASP A 52 16.42 21.11 -2.03
N ASN A 53 15.97 21.22 -3.29
CA ASN A 53 15.74 22.51 -3.98
C ASN A 53 14.28 22.77 -4.37
N ILE A 54 13.36 21.90 -3.97
CA ILE A 54 11.93 22.07 -4.20
C ILE A 54 11.24 22.29 -2.86
N ALA A 55 10.42 23.33 -2.79
CA ALA A 55 9.49 23.55 -1.70
C ALA A 55 8.05 23.57 -2.24
N PHE A 56 7.07 23.54 -1.34
CA PHE A 56 5.66 23.58 -1.74
C PHE A 56 4.98 24.76 -1.07
N ILE A 57 4.19 25.48 -1.85
CA ILE A 57 3.39 26.58 -1.35
C ILE A 57 1.92 26.25 -1.44
N ALA A 58 1.17 26.58 -0.39
CA ALA A 58 -0.26 26.44 -0.31
C ALA A 58 -0.89 27.80 0.01
N ARG A 59 -2.22 27.90 -0.19
CA ARG A 59 -2.98 29.05 0.33
C ARG A 59 -2.67 29.25 1.80
N ASN A 60 -2.65 30.49 2.25
CA ASN A 60 -2.39 30.80 3.66
C ASN A 60 -3.62 30.50 4.54
N GLU A 61 -3.99 29.24 4.57
CA GLU A 61 -5.09 28.67 5.34
C GLU A 61 -4.51 27.66 6.34
N GLN A 62 -5.25 27.39 7.41
CA GLN A 62 -4.82 26.41 8.38
C GLN A 62 -4.99 25.01 7.80
N LEU A 63 -3.88 24.27 7.70
CA LEU A 63 -3.92 22.85 7.33
C LEU A 63 -4.75 22.08 8.35
N VAL A 64 -5.50 21.08 7.89
CA VAL A 64 -6.22 20.23 8.83
C VAL A 64 -5.24 19.33 9.55
N SER A 65 -5.72 18.79 10.66
CA SER A 65 -4.90 17.97 11.53
C SER A 65 -4.58 16.56 11.00
N LYS A 66 -4.88 16.21 9.74
CA LYS A 66 -4.56 14.88 9.20
C LYS A 66 -4.24 15.00 7.71
N ALA A 67 -3.02 14.64 7.31
CA ALA A 67 -2.53 14.78 5.94
C ALA A 67 -3.45 14.13 4.88
N HIS A 68 -4.01 12.95 5.15
CA HIS A 68 -4.91 12.27 4.21
C HIS A 68 -6.15 13.10 3.86
N VAL A 69 -6.70 13.88 4.80
CA VAL A 69 -7.91 14.67 4.56
C VAL A 69 -7.62 15.80 3.58
N ASP A 70 -6.50 16.51 3.77
CA ASP A 70 -6.08 17.59 2.89
C ASP A 70 -5.72 17.06 1.50
N ILE A 71 -4.97 15.95 1.41
CA ILE A 71 -4.57 15.35 0.13
C ILE A 71 -5.77 14.83 -0.65
N GLU A 72 -6.71 14.13 -0.01
CA GLU A 72 -7.94 13.67 -0.68
C GLU A 72 -8.78 14.84 -1.16
N ARG A 73 -8.89 15.92 -0.38
CA ARG A 73 -9.57 17.15 -0.78
C ARG A 73 -8.88 17.79 -2.00
N TRP A 74 -7.56 18.01 -1.95
CA TRP A 74 -6.80 18.65 -3.02
C TRP A 74 -6.72 17.84 -4.30
N THR A 75 -6.97 16.53 -4.26
CA THR A 75 -6.95 15.68 -5.45
C THR A 75 -8.36 15.32 -5.93
N GLY A 76 -9.37 15.47 -5.08
CA GLY A 76 -10.76 15.19 -5.40
C GLY A 76 -11.60 16.43 -5.69
N THR A 77 -11.90 17.21 -4.65
CA THR A 77 -12.93 18.25 -4.69
C THR A 77 -12.39 19.67 -4.82
N ALA A 78 -11.10 19.88 -4.58
CA ALA A 78 -10.45 21.19 -4.58
C ALA A 78 -9.10 21.16 -5.31
N LEU A 79 -9.07 20.64 -6.55
CA LEU A 79 -7.86 20.53 -7.38
C LEU A 79 -7.10 21.86 -7.53
N GLY A 80 -7.82 22.98 -7.68
CA GLY A 80 -7.23 24.32 -7.79
C GLY A 80 -6.62 24.87 -6.49
N GLU A 81 -6.71 24.13 -5.38
CA GLU A 81 -6.12 24.50 -4.09
C GLU A 81 -4.92 23.64 -3.70
N GLN A 82 -4.52 22.72 -4.57
CA GLN A 82 -3.37 21.87 -4.35
C GLN A 82 -2.10 22.70 -4.13
N PRO A 83 -1.21 22.28 -3.21
CA PRO A 83 0.09 22.92 -3.06
C PRO A 83 0.88 22.91 -4.37
N ILE A 84 1.46 24.06 -4.69
CA ILE A 84 2.23 24.30 -5.91
C ILE A 84 3.71 24.08 -5.59
N PRO A 85 4.44 23.23 -6.35
CA PRO A 85 5.87 23.13 -6.20
C PRO A 85 6.55 24.44 -6.64
N VAL A 86 7.56 24.85 -5.89
CA VAL A 86 8.38 26.03 -6.19
C VAL A 86 9.87 25.70 -6.05
N SER A 87 10.68 26.32 -6.89
CA SER A 87 12.14 26.29 -6.79
C SER A 87 12.72 27.70 -6.86
N ARG A 88 14.04 27.83 -6.67
CA ARG A 88 14.75 29.10 -6.89
C ARG A 88 15.41 29.08 -8.27
N THR A 89 15.27 30.17 -9.00
CA THR A 89 16.06 30.44 -10.21
C THR A 89 17.51 30.76 -9.85
N SER A 90 18.41 30.78 -10.84
CA SER A 90 19.79 31.25 -10.67
C SER A 90 19.90 32.68 -10.14
N SER A 91 18.88 33.51 -10.37
CA SER A 91 18.76 34.88 -9.85
C SER A 91 18.19 34.98 -8.43
N GLY A 92 17.94 33.84 -7.77
CA GLY A 92 17.35 33.78 -6.42
C GLY A 92 15.85 34.05 -6.37
N GLN A 93 15.19 34.28 -7.51
CA GLN A 93 13.75 34.47 -7.60
C GLN A 93 12.99 33.14 -7.50
N TRP A 94 11.78 33.15 -6.95
CA TRP A 94 10.91 31.97 -6.91
C TRP A 94 10.43 31.61 -8.32
N GLN A 95 10.38 30.32 -8.63
CA GLN A 95 9.83 29.78 -9.87
C GLN A 95 8.72 28.79 -9.50
N LEU A 96 7.52 29.01 -10.03
CA LEU A 96 6.37 28.13 -9.83
C LEU A 96 6.36 27.03 -10.88
N HIS A 97 5.95 25.83 -10.48
CA HIS A 97 5.80 24.66 -11.34
C HIS A 97 4.32 24.24 -11.41
N ALA A 98 4.02 23.25 -12.26
CA ALA A 98 2.69 22.67 -12.30
C ALA A 98 2.37 21.89 -11.01
N PRO A 99 1.09 21.83 -10.58
CA PRO A 99 0.66 20.93 -9.52
C PRO A 99 1.06 19.47 -9.81
N LEU A 100 1.26 18.66 -8.76
CA LEU A 100 1.72 17.27 -8.92
C LEU A 100 0.62 16.31 -9.38
N PHE A 101 -0.64 16.62 -9.07
CA PHE A 101 -1.77 15.74 -9.32
C PHE A 101 -2.83 16.44 -10.17
N ASP A 102 -3.32 15.73 -11.19
CA ASP A 102 -4.31 16.26 -12.14
C ASP A 102 -5.74 15.78 -11.85
N GLY A 103 -5.93 15.00 -10.79
CA GLY A 103 -7.22 14.40 -10.46
C GLY A 103 -7.19 13.44 -9.27
N PRO A 104 -8.30 12.73 -9.02
CA PRO A 104 -8.43 11.81 -7.90
C PRO A 104 -7.41 10.67 -7.96
N LEU A 105 -6.86 10.30 -6.79
CA LEU A 105 -5.77 9.31 -6.71
C LEU A 105 -6.26 7.85 -6.71
N GLU A 106 -7.45 7.56 -6.16
CA GLU A 106 -7.99 6.18 -6.11
C GLU A 106 -8.15 5.54 -7.50
N PRO A 107 -8.64 6.24 -8.54
CA PRO A 107 -8.65 5.72 -9.91
C PRO A 107 -7.27 5.40 -10.48
N LEU A 108 -6.21 6.13 -10.07
CA LEU A 108 -4.84 5.85 -10.50
C LEU A 108 -4.34 4.52 -9.92
N ILE A 109 -4.63 4.26 -8.64
CA ILE A 109 -4.36 2.94 -8.02
C ILE A 109 -5.14 1.85 -8.75
N GLY A 110 -6.40 2.11 -9.09
CA GLY A 110 -7.22 1.18 -9.89
C GLY A 110 -6.66 0.93 -11.29
N ARG A 111 -5.94 1.87 -11.89
CA ARG A 111 -5.26 1.68 -13.17
C ARG A 111 -4.04 0.77 -13.02
N ALA A 112 -3.27 0.93 -11.95
CA ALA A 112 -2.14 0.06 -11.64
C ALA A 112 -2.57 -1.36 -11.25
N PHE A 113 -3.67 -1.49 -10.50
CA PHE A 113 -4.20 -2.76 -10.00
C PHE A 113 -5.69 -2.94 -10.37
N PRO A 114 -6.01 -3.32 -11.62
CA PRO A 114 -7.38 -3.32 -12.15
C PRO A 114 -8.38 -4.16 -11.36
N THR A 115 -7.92 -5.27 -10.79
CA THR A 115 -8.78 -6.22 -10.07
C THR A 115 -8.91 -5.91 -8.59
N MET A 116 -8.09 -5.00 -8.05
CA MET A 116 -8.17 -4.56 -6.65
C MET A 116 -9.56 -3.98 -6.36
N THR A 117 -10.16 -4.34 -5.23
CA THR A 117 -11.48 -3.81 -4.88
C THR A 117 -11.43 -2.33 -4.53
N SER A 118 -12.54 -1.61 -4.72
CA SER A 118 -12.60 -0.16 -4.47
C SER A 118 -12.20 0.19 -3.02
N LYS A 119 -12.68 -0.57 -2.02
CA LYS A 119 -12.28 -0.33 -0.63
C LYS A 119 -10.82 -0.65 -0.36
N SER A 120 -10.26 -1.65 -1.03
CA SER A 120 -8.82 -1.92 -0.93
C SER A 120 -7.99 -0.77 -1.51
N ARG A 121 -8.44 -0.13 -2.60
CA ARG A 121 -7.76 1.04 -3.19
C ARG A 121 -7.82 2.26 -2.26
N GLU A 122 -8.98 2.53 -1.65
CA GLU A 122 -9.13 3.58 -0.63
C GLU A 122 -8.15 3.36 0.54
N PHE A 123 -8.10 2.15 1.09
CA PHE A 123 -7.20 1.85 2.20
C PHE A 123 -5.72 1.83 1.78
N ALA A 124 -5.40 1.42 0.56
CA ALA A 124 -4.04 1.50 0.03
C ALA A 124 -3.59 2.95 -0.10
N LEU A 125 -4.44 3.84 -0.65
CA LEU A 125 -4.15 5.27 -0.74
C LEU A 125 -3.87 5.87 0.64
N ALA A 126 -4.77 5.62 1.59
CA ALA A 126 -4.60 6.10 2.96
C ALA A 126 -3.29 5.58 3.58
N ARG A 127 -2.93 4.32 3.30
CA ARG A 127 -1.70 3.70 3.81
C ARG A 127 -0.43 4.26 3.15
N VAL A 128 -0.46 4.56 1.86
CA VAL A 128 0.65 5.22 1.16
C VAL A 128 0.85 6.63 1.71
N ILE A 129 -0.22 7.41 1.88
CA ILE A 129 -0.14 8.75 2.46
C ILE A 129 0.46 8.69 3.87
N GLU A 130 -0.02 7.77 4.71
CA GLU A 130 0.47 7.61 6.08
C GLU A 130 1.97 7.25 6.15
N LEU A 131 2.47 6.47 5.18
CA LEU A 131 3.88 6.07 5.15
C LEU A 131 4.78 7.05 4.40
N ALA A 132 4.19 8.03 3.71
CA ALA A 132 4.94 9.00 2.94
C ALA A 132 5.74 9.96 3.84
N ASP A 133 5.24 10.25 5.05
CA ASP A 133 5.91 11.04 6.08
C ASP A 133 5.22 10.85 7.45
N ALA A 134 5.96 10.99 8.56
CA ALA A 134 5.43 10.78 9.91
C ALA A 134 4.60 11.97 10.46
N SER A 135 4.67 13.13 9.79
CA SER A 135 4.01 14.35 10.24
C SER A 135 2.49 14.23 10.17
N ARG A 136 1.82 14.83 11.15
CA ARG A 136 0.37 14.82 11.22
C ARG A 136 -0.30 15.65 10.11
N SER A 137 0.26 16.80 9.77
CA SER A 137 -0.17 17.66 8.66
C SER A 137 0.62 17.37 7.39
N VAL A 138 0.11 17.79 6.23
CA VAL A 138 0.80 17.57 4.95
C VAL A 138 2.16 18.29 4.93
N THR A 139 3.15 17.63 4.32
CA THR A 139 4.52 18.11 4.10
C THR A 139 4.91 17.94 2.63
N ALA A 140 6.04 18.51 2.22
CA ALA A 140 6.61 18.24 0.90
C ALA A 140 6.91 16.74 0.70
N SER A 141 7.45 16.08 1.73
CA SER A 141 7.71 14.63 1.75
C SER A 141 6.46 13.81 1.44
N HIS A 142 5.30 14.15 2.03
CA HIS A 142 4.04 13.49 1.72
C HIS A 142 3.73 13.53 0.21
N LEU A 143 3.77 14.73 -0.39
CA LEU A 143 3.38 14.95 -1.78
C LEU A 143 4.35 14.28 -2.75
N LEU A 144 5.65 14.42 -2.50
CA LEU A 144 6.71 13.86 -3.34
C LEU A 144 6.76 12.32 -3.27
N ASN A 145 6.68 11.73 -2.07
CA ASN A 145 6.73 10.27 -1.92
C ASN A 145 5.46 9.60 -2.43
N LEU A 146 4.30 10.25 -2.26
CA LEU A 146 3.04 9.80 -2.87
C LEU A 146 3.13 9.83 -4.40
N ARG A 147 3.63 10.92 -4.98
CA ARG A 147 3.82 11.03 -6.44
C ARG A 147 4.79 9.98 -6.95
N ALA A 148 5.95 9.81 -6.31
CA ALA A 148 6.94 8.81 -6.68
C ALA A 148 6.39 7.38 -6.61
N THR A 149 5.60 7.06 -5.58
CA THR A 149 4.93 5.75 -5.45
C THR A 149 3.95 5.52 -6.59
N LEU A 150 3.11 6.52 -6.91
CA LEU A 150 2.17 6.42 -8.02
C LEU A 150 2.89 6.30 -9.36
N ASP A 151 3.96 7.06 -9.58
CA ASP A 151 4.76 6.96 -10.81
C ASP A 151 5.38 5.58 -10.96
N ASP A 152 5.90 4.97 -9.89
CA ASP A 152 6.43 3.60 -9.93
C ASP A 152 5.34 2.57 -10.29
N TRP A 153 4.14 2.71 -9.71
CA TRP A 153 3.01 1.81 -10.00
C TRP A 153 2.42 2.01 -11.40
N LEU A 154 2.49 3.23 -11.93
CA LEU A 154 1.91 3.63 -13.21
C LEU A 154 2.92 3.61 -14.36
N THR A 155 4.18 3.27 -14.10
CA THR A 155 5.19 3.04 -15.13
C THR A 155 5.21 1.55 -15.46
N PRO A 156 4.95 1.14 -16.73
CA PRO A 156 5.09 -0.26 -17.12
C PRO A 156 6.54 -0.70 -16.89
N ASN A 157 6.77 -1.70 -16.04
CA ASN A 157 8.12 -2.17 -15.76
C ASN A 157 8.16 -3.65 -15.35
N PRO A 158 8.63 -4.58 -16.20
CA PRO A 158 9.05 -4.40 -17.59
C PRO A 158 7.90 -4.45 -18.62
N VAL A 159 6.71 -4.95 -18.28
CA VAL A 159 5.66 -5.28 -19.28
C VAL A 159 4.30 -4.65 -18.96
N ARG A 160 3.94 -4.51 -17.68
CA ARG A 160 2.61 -4.04 -17.26
C ARG A 160 2.71 -3.06 -16.09
N LEU A 161 1.62 -2.34 -15.85
CA LEU A 161 1.44 -1.52 -14.66
C LEU A 161 1.35 -2.39 -13.40
N GLY A 162 1.70 -1.82 -12.24
CA GLY A 162 1.52 -2.49 -10.95
C GLY A 162 2.40 -3.72 -10.75
N GLN A 163 3.52 -3.84 -11.46
CA GLN A 163 4.49 -4.93 -11.27
C GLN A 163 5.41 -4.62 -10.08
N THR A 164 4.86 -4.77 -8.87
CA THR A 164 5.50 -4.45 -7.60
C THR A 164 5.00 -5.37 -6.49
N ASP A 165 5.78 -5.49 -5.41
CA ASP A 165 5.38 -6.15 -4.18
C ASP A 165 4.85 -5.19 -3.09
N ASP A 166 4.73 -3.90 -3.43
CA ASP A 166 4.40 -2.85 -2.46
C ASP A 166 3.08 -3.10 -1.74
N LEU A 167 2.04 -3.59 -2.42
CA LEU A 167 0.76 -3.87 -1.75
C LEU A 167 0.93 -4.85 -0.58
N LEU A 168 1.79 -5.87 -0.71
CA LEU A 168 2.08 -6.81 0.37
C LEU A 168 3.01 -6.22 1.45
N LYS A 169 3.92 -5.31 1.07
CA LYS A 169 4.77 -4.56 2.03
C LYS A 169 3.95 -3.60 2.89
N LEU A 170 3.01 -2.89 2.26
CA LEU A 170 2.14 -1.88 2.87
C LEU A 170 1.18 -2.49 3.89
N LEU A 171 0.85 -3.79 3.76
CA LEU A 171 -0.02 -4.51 4.69
C LEU A 171 0.48 -4.37 6.13
N ARG A 172 -0.43 -3.92 6.99
CA ARG A 172 -0.19 -4.00 8.44
C ARG A 172 -0.24 -5.46 8.87
N PRO A 173 0.72 -5.91 9.69
CA PRO A 173 0.65 -7.24 10.24
C PRO A 173 -0.59 -7.42 11.12
N THR A 174 -1.23 -8.58 10.99
CA THR A 174 -2.36 -8.96 11.83
C THR A 174 -1.89 -9.87 12.96
N GLU A 175 -2.24 -9.48 14.18
CA GLU A 175 -1.94 -10.25 15.39
C GLU A 175 -2.80 -11.50 15.51
N ARG A 176 -2.17 -12.60 15.90
CA ARG A 176 -2.89 -13.83 16.22
C ARG A 176 -3.45 -13.76 17.63
N ARG A 177 -4.67 -14.27 17.80
CA ARG A 177 -5.30 -14.47 19.11
C ARG A 177 -5.42 -15.97 19.36
N GLY A 178 -4.39 -16.54 19.98
CA GLY A 178 -4.25 -17.98 20.16
C GLY A 178 -4.20 -18.69 18.80
N ALA A 179 -5.11 -19.65 18.59
CA ALA A 179 -5.20 -20.40 17.33
C ALA A 179 -5.92 -19.64 16.19
N ASN A 180 -6.49 -18.48 16.47
CA ASN A 180 -7.36 -17.75 15.54
C ASN A 180 -6.70 -16.46 15.02
N LEU A 181 -7.04 -16.11 13.78
CA LEU A 181 -6.70 -14.85 13.13
C LEU A 181 -7.99 -14.17 12.69
N LEU A 182 -8.22 -12.93 13.13
CA LEU A 182 -9.36 -12.12 12.70
C LEU A 182 -8.95 -11.29 11.49
N ILE A 183 -9.54 -11.58 10.34
CA ILE A 183 -9.19 -10.92 9.07
C ILE A 183 -10.32 -10.02 8.52
N GLY A 184 -11.50 -10.08 9.14
CA GLY A 184 -12.68 -9.32 8.71
C GLY A 184 -13.21 -9.73 7.33
N TYR A 185 -14.01 -8.85 6.76
CA TYR A 185 -14.49 -8.95 5.37
C TYR A 185 -13.85 -7.86 4.52
N GLU A 186 -13.94 -8.02 3.21
CA GLU A 186 -13.57 -6.96 2.27
C GLU A 186 -14.21 -5.62 2.66
N GLY A 187 -13.40 -4.57 2.64
CA GLY A 187 -13.83 -3.21 2.99
C GLY A 187 -14.19 -2.96 4.46
N LYS A 188 -14.04 -3.95 5.34
CA LYS A 188 -14.34 -3.84 6.78
C LYS A 188 -13.11 -4.08 7.68
N ALA A 189 -12.02 -4.58 7.12
CA ALA A 189 -10.76 -4.74 7.86
C ALA A 189 -10.10 -3.36 8.08
N PRO A 190 -9.65 -3.03 9.31
CA PRO A 190 -9.11 -1.72 9.60
C PRO A 190 -7.68 -1.57 9.06
N GLY A 191 -7.33 -0.33 8.70
CA GLY A 191 -5.94 0.14 8.55
C GLY A 191 -5.09 -0.63 7.55
N PHE A 192 -5.68 -1.18 6.48
CA PHE A 192 -4.95 -1.95 5.47
C PHE A 192 -4.22 -3.19 6.06
N THR A 193 -4.87 -3.88 7.00
CA THR A 193 -4.45 -5.22 7.49
C THR A 193 -4.72 -6.34 6.48
N ARG A 194 -5.54 -6.04 5.46
CA ARG A 194 -5.95 -6.93 4.38
C ARG A 194 -6.05 -6.13 3.09
N VAL A 195 -5.72 -6.79 1.97
CA VAL A 195 -5.98 -6.32 0.62
C VAL A 195 -6.78 -7.36 -0.15
N ASP A 196 -7.74 -6.90 -0.94
CA ASP A 196 -8.68 -7.73 -1.69
C ASP A 196 -8.69 -7.40 -3.18
N PHE A 197 -8.86 -8.45 -3.98
CA PHE A 197 -8.97 -8.42 -5.42
C PHE A 197 -10.20 -9.21 -5.87
N ARG A 198 -10.77 -8.82 -7.01
CA ARG A 198 -11.79 -9.60 -7.71
C ARG A 198 -11.08 -10.74 -8.45
N PRO A 199 -11.60 -11.98 -8.39
CA PRO A 199 -11.07 -13.06 -9.23
C PRO A 199 -11.18 -12.69 -10.71
N ASP A 200 -10.09 -12.87 -11.47
CA ASP A 200 -10.09 -12.63 -12.94
C ASP A 200 -11.06 -13.56 -13.67
N VAL A 201 -11.14 -14.80 -13.20
CA VAL A 201 -12.05 -15.81 -13.70
C VAL A 201 -13.22 -15.93 -12.72
N THR A 202 -14.44 -15.86 -13.26
CA THR A 202 -15.65 -16.03 -12.46
C THR A 202 -15.67 -17.43 -11.84
N LEU A 203 -15.78 -17.48 -10.51
CA LEU A 203 -15.84 -18.75 -9.78
C LEU A 203 -17.20 -19.41 -9.97
N GLU A 204 -17.21 -20.73 -10.12
CA GLU A 204 -18.45 -21.47 -10.28
C GLU A 204 -19.35 -21.33 -9.04
N PRO A 205 -20.64 -20.97 -9.18
CA PRO A 205 -21.53 -20.71 -8.03
C PRO A 205 -21.64 -21.85 -7.03
N ARG A 206 -21.52 -23.12 -7.48
CA ARG A 206 -21.55 -24.29 -6.59
C ARG A 206 -20.42 -24.30 -5.55
N LEU A 207 -19.30 -23.63 -5.84
CA LEU A 207 -18.16 -23.54 -4.93
C LEU A 207 -18.46 -22.64 -3.72
N ARG A 208 -19.57 -21.90 -3.71
CA ARG A 208 -19.92 -20.99 -2.63
C ARG A 208 -20.26 -21.68 -1.32
N THR A 209 -20.87 -22.86 -1.35
CA THR A 209 -21.30 -23.58 -0.15
C THR A 209 -20.29 -24.65 0.24
N GLU A 210 -19.98 -24.76 1.53
CA GLU A 210 -19.07 -25.78 2.04
C GLU A 210 -19.58 -27.18 1.72
N SER A 211 -18.78 -27.94 0.98
CA SER A 211 -19.02 -29.34 0.68
C SER A 211 -17.69 -30.08 0.58
N LYS A 212 -17.59 -31.21 1.28
CA LYS A 212 -16.40 -32.08 1.21
C LYS A 212 -16.13 -32.56 -0.22
N GLN A 213 -17.18 -32.76 -1.02
CA GLN A 213 -17.06 -33.18 -2.41
C GLN A 213 -16.50 -32.08 -3.32
N LEU A 214 -16.67 -30.81 -2.94
CA LEU A 214 -16.20 -29.64 -3.68
C LEU A 214 -14.87 -29.09 -3.15
N ALA A 215 -14.31 -29.68 -2.09
CA ALA A 215 -13.06 -29.22 -1.49
C ALA A 215 -11.87 -29.25 -2.47
N PRO A 216 -11.69 -30.27 -3.33
CA PRO A 216 -10.66 -30.25 -4.36
C PRO A 216 -10.84 -29.10 -5.36
N GLN A 217 -12.06 -28.88 -5.84
CA GLN A 217 -12.40 -27.84 -6.81
C GLN A 217 -12.20 -26.43 -6.22
N ARG A 218 -12.61 -26.22 -4.95
CA ARG A 218 -12.29 -25.00 -4.20
C ARG A 218 -10.78 -24.78 -4.10
N SER A 219 -10.03 -25.86 -3.84
CA SER A 219 -8.57 -25.79 -3.74
C SER A 219 -7.90 -25.41 -5.06
N THR A 220 -8.34 -25.97 -6.17
CA THR A 220 -7.84 -25.61 -7.51
C THR A 220 -8.21 -24.17 -7.85
N ALA A 221 -9.47 -23.78 -7.62
CA ALA A 221 -9.97 -22.44 -7.93
C ALA A 221 -9.27 -21.34 -7.11
N GLN A 222 -9.07 -21.56 -5.80
CA GLN A 222 -8.34 -20.58 -4.97
C GLN A 222 -6.88 -20.44 -5.39
N GLN A 223 -6.21 -21.55 -5.74
CA GLN A 223 -4.81 -21.52 -6.14
C GLN A 223 -4.67 -20.75 -7.44
N ALA A 224 -5.52 -21.03 -8.43
CA ALA A 224 -5.53 -20.31 -9.69
C ALA A 224 -5.80 -18.80 -9.48
N ALA A 225 -6.80 -18.45 -8.66
CA ALA A 225 -7.15 -17.05 -8.42
C ALA A 225 -6.04 -16.28 -7.70
N VAL A 226 -5.40 -16.86 -6.67
CA VAL A 226 -4.29 -16.23 -5.96
C VAL A 226 -3.06 -16.09 -6.86
N LYS A 227 -2.71 -17.12 -7.64
CA LYS A 227 -1.58 -17.07 -8.57
C LYS A 227 -1.79 -15.98 -9.62
N ALA A 228 -2.98 -15.89 -10.21
CA ALA A 228 -3.29 -14.86 -11.20
C ALA A 228 -3.06 -13.44 -10.66
N VAL A 229 -3.46 -13.16 -9.41
CA VAL A 229 -3.22 -11.86 -8.77
C VAL A 229 -1.74 -11.57 -8.57
N LEU A 230 -0.97 -12.56 -8.11
CA LEU A 230 0.47 -12.39 -7.84
C LEU A 230 1.29 -12.31 -9.13
N GLU A 231 1.03 -13.17 -10.11
CA GLU A 231 1.69 -13.14 -11.42
C GLU A 231 1.35 -11.84 -12.17
N GLY A 232 0.11 -11.35 -12.05
CA GLY A 232 -0.30 -10.04 -12.55
C GLY A 232 0.51 -8.88 -11.96
N GLN A 233 0.98 -9.01 -10.72
CA GLN A 233 1.87 -8.08 -10.03
C GLN A 233 3.36 -8.39 -10.22
N GLY A 234 3.72 -9.32 -11.11
CA GLY A 234 5.12 -9.61 -11.45
C GLY A 234 5.87 -10.53 -10.49
N PHE A 235 5.16 -11.26 -9.61
CA PHE A 235 5.79 -12.24 -8.73
C PHE A 235 6.17 -13.52 -9.45
N SER A 236 7.32 -14.09 -9.08
CA SER A 236 7.74 -15.45 -9.41
C SER A 236 7.27 -16.41 -8.31
N LEU A 237 6.56 -17.47 -8.73
CA LEU A 237 5.83 -18.37 -7.85
C LEU A 237 6.40 -19.78 -7.85
N HIS A 238 6.54 -20.36 -6.66
CA HIS A 238 6.98 -21.74 -6.46
C HIS A 238 6.04 -22.46 -5.50
N GLU A 239 5.42 -23.55 -5.94
CA GLU A 239 4.62 -24.38 -5.07
C GLU A 239 5.49 -25.30 -4.22
N TRP A 240 5.13 -25.41 -2.95
CA TRP A 240 5.83 -26.27 -2.01
C TRP A 240 4.85 -27.22 -1.33
N GLN A 241 4.98 -28.51 -1.63
CA GLN A 241 4.17 -29.55 -1.02
C GLN A 241 4.88 -30.14 0.19
N VAL A 242 4.44 -29.76 1.38
CA VAL A 242 5.04 -30.22 2.63
C VAL A 242 4.18 -31.31 3.25
N ARG A 243 4.75 -32.49 3.50
CA ARG A 243 4.03 -33.53 4.25
C ARG A 243 3.91 -33.14 5.72
N ARG A 244 2.68 -33.01 6.20
CA ARG A 244 2.37 -32.65 7.59
C ARG A 244 1.40 -33.68 8.16
N GLY A 245 1.98 -34.78 8.65
CA GLY A 245 1.23 -35.98 9.03
C GLY A 245 0.64 -36.68 7.79
N THR A 246 -0.69 -36.79 7.74
CA THR A 246 -1.43 -37.41 6.63
C THR A 246 -1.78 -36.43 5.51
N ILE A 247 -1.63 -35.12 5.74
CA ILE A 247 -2.02 -34.07 4.80
C ILE A 247 -0.76 -33.53 4.10
N ARG A 248 -0.90 -33.17 2.82
CA ARG A 248 0.10 -32.44 2.04
C ARG A 248 -0.50 -31.12 1.58
N PRO A 249 -0.56 -30.08 2.43
CA PRO A 249 -1.02 -28.78 1.99
C PRO A 249 -0.13 -28.25 0.86
N ASN A 250 -0.75 -27.62 -0.13
CA ASN A 250 -0.04 -26.77 -1.07
C ASN A 250 0.28 -25.46 -0.34
N GLU A 251 1.55 -25.12 -0.29
CA GLU A 251 2.07 -23.86 0.22
C GLU A 251 2.73 -23.12 -0.94
N LEU A 252 2.77 -21.80 -0.87
CA LEU A 252 3.25 -20.98 -1.98
C LEU A 252 4.40 -20.11 -1.50
N ILE A 253 5.51 -20.17 -2.22
CA ILE A 253 6.61 -19.23 -2.08
C ILE A 253 6.52 -18.24 -3.24
N ALA A 254 6.43 -16.95 -2.92
CA ALA A 254 6.45 -15.89 -3.92
C ALA A 254 7.66 -14.97 -3.68
N THR A 255 8.30 -14.57 -4.77
CA THR A 255 9.42 -13.63 -4.79
C THR A 255 9.16 -12.59 -5.87
N HIS A 256 9.70 -11.39 -5.70
CA HIS A 256 9.55 -10.32 -6.69
C HIS A 256 10.95 -9.81 -7.07
N PRO A 257 11.27 -9.61 -8.36
CA PRO A 257 12.62 -9.24 -8.81
C PRO A 257 13.13 -7.91 -8.22
N ARG A 258 12.23 -7.02 -7.79
CA ARG A 258 12.55 -5.74 -7.15
C ARG A 258 12.49 -5.77 -5.62
N SER A 259 12.37 -6.95 -5.03
CA SER A 259 12.24 -7.11 -3.59
C SER A 259 13.29 -8.06 -3.07
N ASN A 260 13.83 -7.74 -1.90
CA ASN A 260 14.58 -8.70 -1.12
C ASN A 260 13.66 -9.55 -0.23
N HIS A 261 12.35 -9.30 -0.17
CA HIS A 261 11.43 -10.13 0.61
C HIS A 261 11.13 -11.46 -0.07
N LEU A 262 10.97 -12.49 0.76
CA LEU A 262 10.40 -13.76 0.37
C LEU A 262 9.04 -13.91 1.06
N TYR A 263 8.00 -14.17 0.27
CA TYR A 263 6.65 -14.32 0.81
C TYR A 263 6.29 -15.79 0.93
N TYR A 264 6.12 -16.25 2.16
CA TYR A 264 5.64 -17.58 2.46
C TYR A 264 4.14 -17.53 2.69
N MET A 265 3.37 -18.18 1.81
CA MET A 265 1.92 -18.10 1.81
C MET A 265 1.25 -19.45 2.02
N THR A 266 0.09 -19.41 2.68
CA THR A 266 -0.81 -20.57 2.80
C THR A 266 -2.19 -20.23 2.25
N TYR A 267 -2.81 -21.20 1.58
CA TYR A 267 -4.15 -21.05 1.04
C TYR A 267 -5.23 -21.38 2.07
N GLN A 268 -6.26 -20.55 2.14
CA GLN A 268 -7.43 -20.71 2.99
C GLN A 268 -8.69 -20.17 2.30
N TRP A 269 -9.65 -21.05 2.02
CA TRP A 269 -10.98 -20.67 1.57
C TRP A 269 -11.85 -20.29 2.77
N LEU A 270 -12.50 -19.13 2.72
CA LEU A 270 -13.22 -18.58 3.86
C LEU A 270 -14.65 -18.20 3.53
N GLU A 271 -15.57 -18.54 4.42
CA GLU A 271 -16.96 -18.06 4.39
C GLU A 271 -17.22 -17.00 5.46
N ARG A 272 -16.27 -16.78 6.36
CA ARG A 272 -16.35 -15.88 7.52
C ARG A 272 -15.11 -14.99 7.62
N GLY A 273 -15.17 -13.98 8.48
CA GLY A 273 -14.05 -13.04 8.72
C GLY A 273 -12.99 -13.50 9.73
N ALA A 274 -12.92 -14.79 10.04
CA ALA A 274 -11.97 -15.35 10.99
C ALA A 274 -11.43 -16.70 10.48
N ILE A 275 -10.17 -16.99 10.78
CA ILE A 275 -9.47 -18.20 10.35
C ILE A 275 -8.87 -18.89 11.57
N GLN A 276 -9.02 -20.21 11.64
CA GLN A 276 -8.26 -21.01 12.61
C GLN A 276 -6.92 -21.44 11.97
N LEU A 277 -5.84 -20.73 12.29
CA LEU A 277 -4.50 -21.05 11.82
C LEU A 277 -3.83 -22.15 12.65
N LYS A 278 -4.19 -22.31 13.93
CA LYS A 278 -3.47 -23.18 14.86
C LYS A 278 -1.97 -22.85 14.81
N THR A 279 -1.13 -23.79 14.36
CA THR A 279 0.32 -23.62 14.21
C THR A 279 0.75 -23.15 12.82
N LYS A 280 -0.15 -23.06 11.82
CA LYS A 280 0.22 -22.66 10.45
C LYS A 280 0.97 -21.33 10.44
N LEU A 281 2.03 -21.22 9.64
CA LEU A 281 2.88 -20.03 9.54
C LEU A 281 3.58 -19.61 10.86
N SER A 282 3.68 -20.46 11.89
CA SER A 282 4.62 -20.23 12.99
C SER A 282 6.04 -20.67 12.59
N ASP A 283 7.05 -20.32 13.39
CA ASP A 283 8.44 -20.75 13.16
C ASP A 283 8.53 -22.27 13.13
N LYS A 284 7.85 -22.94 14.06
CA LYS A 284 7.73 -24.41 14.09
C LYS A 284 7.14 -24.98 12.79
N TRP A 285 6.14 -24.30 12.22
CA TRP A 285 5.53 -24.72 10.95
C TRP A 285 6.51 -24.59 9.78
N LEU A 286 7.24 -23.47 9.69
CA LEU A 286 8.24 -23.23 8.66
C LEU A 286 9.41 -24.21 8.79
N ASN A 287 9.94 -24.37 10.00
CA ASN A 287 11.03 -25.30 10.29
C ASN A 287 10.66 -26.74 9.95
N THR A 288 9.41 -27.15 10.15
CA THR A 288 8.95 -28.48 9.70
C THR A 288 9.08 -28.64 8.17
N ALA A 289 8.76 -27.60 7.39
CA ALA A 289 8.88 -27.63 5.92
C ALA A 289 10.35 -27.71 5.48
N ILE A 290 11.18 -26.85 6.06
CA ILE A 290 12.62 -26.77 5.79
C ILE A 290 13.28 -28.11 6.12
N GLN A 291 12.99 -28.67 7.30
CA GLN A 291 13.53 -29.95 7.75
C GLN A 291 13.02 -31.15 6.93
N SER A 292 11.86 -31.03 6.30
CA SER A 292 11.33 -32.08 5.40
C SER A 292 11.97 -32.07 4.02
N HIS A 293 12.64 -30.97 3.63
CA HIS A 293 13.27 -30.80 2.33
C HIS A 293 14.70 -30.24 2.46
N LYS A 294 15.47 -30.71 3.44
CA LYS A 294 16.77 -30.13 3.82
C LYS A 294 17.73 -29.95 2.65
N ASP A 295 17.69 -30.88 1.71
CA ASP A 295 18.60 -30.91 0.56
C ASP A 295 18.08 -30.08 -0.63
N SER A 296 16.92 -29.43 -0.50
CA SER A 296 16.35 -28.60 -1.55
C SER A 296 16.83 -27.15 -1.48
N VAL A 297 17.14 -26.59 -2.66
CA VAL A 297 17.49 -25.17 -2.81
C VAL A 297 16.38 -24.26 -2.27
N LEU A 298 15.11 -24.64 -2.44
CA LEU A 298 13.98 -23.88 -1.94
C LEU A 298 13.96 -23.82 -0.41
N ALA A 299 14.24 -24.94 0.28
CA ALA A 299 14.31 -24.94 1.75
C ALA A 299 15.46 -24.07 2.27
N ALA A 300 16.64 -24.13 1.63
CA ALA A 300 17.76 -23.26 1.97
C ALA A 300 17.43 -21.78 1.75
N THR A 301 16.72 -21.45 0.66
CA THR A 301 16.28 -20.09 0.33
C THR A 301 15.30 -19.56 1.39
N VAL A 302 14.34 -20.39 1.81
CA VAL A 302 13.36 -20.03 2.84
C VAL A 302 14.04 -19.88 4.21
N GLN A 303 14.97 -20.77 4.56
CA GLN A 303 15.77 -20.67 5.78
C GLN A 303 16.59 -19.37 5.81
N GLY A 304 17.32 -19.05 4.74
CA GLY A 304 18.09 -17.81 4.65
C GLY A 304 17.21 -16.57 4.77
N ALA A 305 16.04 -16.53 4.11
CA ALA A 305 15.11 -15.42 4.25
C ALA A 305 14.53 -15.29 5.67
N LEU A 306 14.35 -16.40 6.39
CA LEU A 306 13.92 -16.39 7.78
C LEU A 306 15.01 -15.81 8.68
N ASP A 307 16.25 -16.28 8.53
CA ASP A 307 17.41 -15.86 9.34
C ASP A 307 17.75 -14.38 9.11
N GLU A 308 17.61 -13.90 7.87
CA GLU A 308 17.83 -12.50 7.49
C GLU A 308 16.62 -11.59 7.77
N GLN A 309 15.56 -12.10 8.40
CA GLN A 309 14.32 -11.36 8.70
C GLN A 309 13.61 -10.77 7.46
N ARG A 310 13.85 -11.35 6.28
CA ARG A 310 13.22 -10.97 5.01
C ARG A 310 11.97 -11.79 4.68
N LEU A 311 11.69 -12.85 5.44
CA LEU A 311 10.54 -13.72 5.24
C LEU A 311 9.23 -13.07 5.74
N VAL A 312 8.30 -12.85 4.82
CA VAL A 312 6.96 -12.32 5.09
C VAL A 312 5.94 -13.45 5.05
N ARG A 313 5.09 -13.54 6.08
CA ARG A 313 4.11 -14.63 6.23
C ARG A 313 2.74 -14.14 5.83
N ILE A 314 2.14 -14.78 4.84
CA ILE A 314 0.84 -14.36 4.30
C ILE A 314 -0.18 -15.50 4.40
N VAL A 315 -1.38 -15.18 4.86
CA VAL A 315 -2.55 -16.02 4.61
C VAL A 315 -3.30 -15.42 3.43
N THR A 316 -3.62 -16.28 2.46
CA THR A 316 -4.28 -15.89 1.23
C THR A 316 -5.31 -16.93 0.83
N GLY A 317 -6.18 -16.59 -0.11
CA GLY A 317 -7.17 -17.50 -0.67
C GLY A 317 -8.38 -16.73 -1.16
N VAL A 318 -9.51 -17.43 -1.22
CA VAL A 318 -10.80 -16.84 -1.61
C VAL A 318 -11.66 -16.68 -0.36
N GLN A 319 -12.20 -15.48 -0.14
CA GLN A 319 -13.31 -15.27 0.78
C GLN A 319 -14.61 -15.15 -0.02
N TRP A 320 -15.52 -16.09 0.20
CA TRP A 320 -16.86 -16.08 -0.38
C TRP A 320 -17.90 -16.37 0.70
N PRO A 321 -18.54 -15.35 1.28
CA PRO A 321 -19.54 -15.54 2.31
C PRO A 321 -20.71 -16.41 1.81
N SER A 322 -21.12 -17.41 2.59
CA SER A 322 -22.26 -18.27 2.27
C SER A 322 -23.61 -17.55 2.47
N LEU A 323 -23.64 -16.51 3.31
CA LEU A 323 -24.82 -15.67 3.55
C LEU A 323 -24.73 -14.33 2.82
N GLY A 324 -25.89 -13.79 2.42
CA GLY A 324 -26.00 -12.51 1.69
C GLY A 324 -25.76 -12.64 0.18
N ASN A 325 -25.65 -11.50 -0.52
CA ASN A 325 -25.29 -11.46 -1.94
C ASN A 325 -23.94 -10.75 -2.11
N VAL A 326 -22.89 -11.34 -1.54
CA VAL A 326 -21.52 -10.78 -1.56
C VAL A 326 -20.68 -11.56 -2.58
N PRO A 327 -20.03 -10.89 -3.54
CA PRO A 327 -19.16 -11.56 -4.51
C PRO A 327 -17.90 -12.14 -3.84
N PRO A 328 -17.28 -13.17 -4.43
CA PRO A 328 -16.02 -13.69 -3.95
C PRO A 328 -14.89 -12.68 -4.12
N THR A 329 -13.93 -12.71 -3.20
CA THR A 329 -12.70 -11.90 -3.24
C THR A 329 -11.48 -12.77 -3.02
N VAL A 330 -10.39 -12.46 -3.70
CA VAL A 330 -9.05 -13.00 -3.43
C VAL A 330 -8.39 -12.08 -2.42
N TYR A 331 -8.01 -12.60 -1.26
CA TYR A 331 -7.48 -11.78 -0.17
C TYR A 331 -6.03 -12.12 0.15
N PHE A 332 -5.32 -11.15 0.71
CA PHE A 332 -3.97 -11.31 1.27
C PHE A 332 -3.90 -10.62 2.62
N VAL A 333 -3.42 -11.35 3.64
CA VAL A 333 -3.27 -10.86 5.01
C VAL A 333 -1.89 -11.20 5.51
N LYS A 334 -1.13 -10.17 5.92
CA LYS A 334 0.17 -10.32 6.56
C LYS A 334 -0.03 -10.76 8.00
N VAL A 335 0.68 -11.81 8.42
CA VAL A 335 0.56 -12.39 9.75
C VAL A 335 1.85 -12.18 10.51
N ASN A 336 1.75 -11.71 11.76
CA ASN A 336 2.94 -11.58 12.58
C ASN A 336 3.55 -12.95 12.92
N PRO A 337 4.89 -13.03 12.98
CA PRO A 337 5.57 -14.19 13.54
C PRO A 337 5.14 -14.38 15.01
N LEU A 338 5.05 -15.65 15.44
CA LEU A 338 4.81 -16.03 16.84
C LEU A 338 6.10 -16.54 17.45
#